data_AF-A0A0F9FTG6-F1
#
_entry.id   AF-A0A0F9FTG6-F1
#
_cell.length_a   1.000
_cell.length_b   1.000
_cell.length_c   1.000
_cell.angle_alpha   90.00
_cell.angle_beta   90.00
_cell.angle_gamma   90.00
#
_symmetry.space_group_name_H-M   'P 1'
#
loop_
_entity.id
_entity.type
_entity.pdbx_description
1 polymer ?
#
loop_
_entity_poly.entity_id
_entity_poly.type
_entity_poly.pdbx_seq_one_letter_code
_entity_poly.pdbx_strand_id
1 'polypeptide(L)'
;MAYKGSAREAARRREQFAKLNERADVFEAQKLCRACGAEAELDHKWCWDHLRYFRQYQRDRRARLKRAALCVECGKRPPDKDNQHCAKCRRRTQVRYRERRKQQGK
;
A
#
# COMPACT_ATOMS: atom_id res chain seq x y z
N MET A 1 -19.88 -3.68 -20.53
CA MET A 1 -21.01 -3.34 -19.64
C MET A 1 -20.58 -2.24 -18.69
N ALA A 2 -21.05 -1.00 -18.87
CA ALA A 2 -20.71 0.12 -17.99
C ALA A 2 -21.73 0.19 -16.85
N TYR A 3 -21.28 0.04 -15.60
CA TYR A 3 -22.11 0.19 -14.41
C TYR A 3 -22.52 1.67 -14.30
N LYS A 4 -23.74 2.00 -14.77
CA LYS A 4 -24.36 3.31 -14.57
C LYS A 4 -24.91 3.37 -13.15
N GLY A 5 -24.03 3.50 -12.16
CA GLY A 5 -24.46 3.88 -10.81
C GLY A 5 -25.16 5.24 -10.89
N SER A 6 -26.31 5.36 -10.26
CA SER A 6 -27.09 6.60 -10.28
C SER A 6 -26.31 7.75 -9.65
N ALA A 7 -26.56 9.00 -10.08
CA ALA A 7 -25.91 10.19 -9.49
C ALA A 7 -26.10 10.25 -7.95
N ARG A 8 -27.23 9.74 -7.44
CA ARG A 8 -27.51 9.62 -6.00
C ARG A 8 -26.61 8.62 -5.28
N GLU A 9 -26.25 7.50 -5.90
CA GLU A 9 -25.31 6.53 -5.33
C GLU A 9 -23.87 7.05 -5.31
N ALA A 10 -23.47 7.79 -6.35
CA ALA A 10 -22.17 8.46 -6.36
C ALA A 10 -22.07 9.53 -5.26
N ALA A 11 -23.13 10.32 -5.03
CA ALA A 11 -23.19 11.30 -3.95
C ALA A 11 -23.10 10.64 -2.55
N ARG A 12 -23.89 9.58 -2.31
CA ARG A 12 -23.83 8.82 -1.04
C ARG A 12 -22.46 8.22 -0.78
N ARG A 13 -21.80 7.68 -1.81
CA ARG A 13 -20.41 7.17 -1.68
C ARG A 13 -19.45 8.29 -1.30
N ARG A 14 -19.53 9.46 -1.94
CA ARG A 14 -18.66 10.61 -1.61
C ARG A 14 -18.84 11.05 -0.15
N GLU A 15 -20.08 11.13 0.32
CA GLU A 15 -20.39 11.49 1.72
C GLU A 15 -19.84 10.44 2.71
N GLN A 16 -20.02 9.15 2.42
CA GLN A 16 -19.45 8.08 3.24
C GLN A 16 -17.92 8.12 3.28
N PHE A 17 -17.27 8.37 2.14
CA PHE A 17 -15.82 8.54 2.08
C PHE A 17 -15.35 9.78 2.85
N ALA A 18 -16.08 10.90 2.81
CA ALA A 18 -15.76 12.09 3.57
C ALA A 18 -15.77 11.82 5.09
N LYS A 19 -16.82 11.16 5.60
CA LYS A 19 -16.91 10.78 7.03
C LYS A 19 -15.81 9.82 7.49
N LEU A 20 -15.35 8.94 6.59
CA LEU A 20 -14.22 8.06 6.87
C LEU A 20 -12.87 8.80 6.86
N ASN A 21 -12.71 9.80 5.99
CA ASN A 21 -11.52 10.65 5.96
C ASN A 21 -11.43 11.56 7.19
N GLU A 22 -12.54 12.19 7.61
CA GLU A 22 -12.57 13.01 8.83
C GLU A 22 -12.09 12.21 10.05
N ARG A 23 -12.48 10.93 10.14
CA ARG A 23 -11.97 10.02 11.19
C ARG A 23 -10.49 9.73 11.04
N ALA A 24 -9.98 9.55 9.82
CA ALA A 24 -8.56 9.29 9.58
C ALA A 24 -7.68 10.47 10.01
N ASP A 25 -8.16 11.70 9.85
CA ASP A 25 -7.49 12.92 10.27
C ASP A 25 -7.39 13.01 11.80
N VAL A 26 -8.39 12.50 12.54
CA VAL A 26 -8.34 12.41 14.01
C VAL A 26 -7.21 11.48 14.47
N PHE A 27 -7.03 10.31 13.84
CA PHE A 27 -5.92 9.40 14.20
C PHE A 27 -4.55 10.00 13.87
N GLU A 28 -4.44 10.74 12.77
CA GLU A 28 -3.18 11.38 12.37
C GLU A 28 -2.83 12.57 13.28
N ALA A 29 -3.83 13.38 13.64
CA ALA A 29 -3.68 14.49 14.58
C ALA A 29 -3.36 14.03 16.00
N GLN A 30 -4.00 12.94 16.46
CA GLN A 30 -3.79 12.40 17.81
C GLN A 30 -2.61 11.42 17.89
N LYS A 31 -1.88 11.19 16.78
CA LYS A 31 -0.79 10.22 16.68
C LYS A 31 -1.22 8.85 17.22
N LEU A 32 -2.36 8.34 16.75
CA LEU A 32 -2.90 7.04 17.15
C LEU A 32 -2.77 6.01 16.04
N CYS A 33 -2.49 4.77 16.43
CA CYS A 33 -2.38 3.63 15.55
C CYS A 33 -3.74 3.34 14.91
N ARG A 34 -3.76 3.27 13.57
CA ARG A 34 -5.01 2.99 12.81
C ARG A 34 -5.59 1.60 13.04
N ALA A 35 -4.82 0.67 13.62
CA ALA A 35 -5.25 -0.71 13.85
C ALA A 35 -5.91 -0.91 15.22
N CYS A 36 -5.29 -0.36 16.27
CA CYS A 36 -5.66 -0.64 17.65
C CYS A 36 -5.93 0.62 18.49
N GLY A 37 -5.70 1.82 17.96
CA GLY A 37 -5.90 3.07 18.69
C GLY A 37 -4.84 3.40 19.75
N ALA A 38 -3.81 2.57 19.92
CA ALA A 38 -2.67 2.88 20.79
C ALA A 38 -1.81 4.03 20.21
N GLU A 39 -0.93 4.64 21.01
CA GLU A 39 -0.02 5.68 20.53
C GLU A 39 0.85 5.18 19.35
N ALA A 40 0.87 5.95 18.27
CA ALA A 40 1.66 5.70 17.09
C ALA A 40 3.04 6.33 17.23
N GLU A 41 4.03 5.67 16.63
CA GLU A 41 5.39 6.21 16.56
C GLU A 41 5.40 7.52 15.75
N LEU A 42 6.28 8.47 16.10
CA LEU A 42 6.43 9.74 15.38
C LEU A 42 6.58 9.48 13.88
N ASP A 43 5.77 10.15 13.06
CA ASP A 43 5.71 10.01 11.59
C ASP A 43 5.24 8.65 11.06
N HIS A 44 4.67 7.81 11.92
CA HIS A 44 4.10 6.53 11.53
C HIS A 44 2.60 6.44 11.81
N LYS A 45 1.91 5.62 11.01
CA LYS A 45 0.46 5.37 11.12
C LYS A 45 0.11 4.23 12.08
N TRP A 46 1.12 3.63 12.71
CA TRP A 46 1.01 2.39 13.46
C TRP A 46 1.88 2.46 14.73
N CYS A 47 1.45 1.78 15.79
CA CYS A 47 2.27 1.61 16.98
C CYS A 47 3.42 0.63 16.72
N TRP A 48 4.39 0.59 17.64
CA TRP A 48 5.61 -0.21 17.53
C TRP A 48 5.35 -1.70 17.31
N ASP A 49 4.38 -2.27 18.02
CA ASP A 49 4.03 -3.69 17.92
C ASP A 49 3.48 -4.03 16.54
N HIS A 50 2.56 -3.22 16.02
CA HIS A 50 2.05 -3.39 14.67
C HIS A 50 3.15 -3.18 13.64
N LEU A 51 4.03 -2.19 13.79
CA LEU A 51 5.17 -2.01 12.88
C LEU A 51 6.10 -3.23 12.87
N ARG A 52 6.44 -3.78 14.05
CA ARG A 52 7.25 -4.99 14.19
C ARG A 52 6.55 -6.17 13.50
N TYR A 53 5.26 -6.36 13.78
CA TYR A 53 4.45 -7.40 13.16
C TYR A 53 4.41 -7.28 11.63
N PHE A 54 4.14 -6.09 11.08
CA PHE A 54 4.12 -5.88 9.62
C PHE A 54 5.49 -6.14 8.98
N ARG A 55 6.58 -5.69 9.61
CA ARG A 55 7.94 -5.96 9.11
C ARG A 55 8.23 -7.45 9.07
N GLN A 56 7.89 -8.18 10.14
CA GLN A 56 8.05 -9.62 10.22
C GLN A 56 7.20 -10.33 9.15
N TYR A 57 5.91 -10.00 9.07
CA TYR A 57 5.01 -10.54 8.06
C TYR A 57 5.52 -10.30 6.62
N GLN A 58 6.03 -9.10 6.31
CA GLN A 58 6.60 -8.80 4.99
C GLN A 58 7.85 -9.62 4.70
N ARG A 59 8.72 -9.83 5.70
CA ARG A 59 9.91 -10.68 5.57
C ARG A 59 9.50 -12.13 5.28
N ASP A 60 8.59 -12.68 6.07
CA ASP A 60 8.13 -14.06 5.93
C ASP A 60 7.40 -14.28 4.59
N ARG A 61 6.55 -13.33 4.19
CA ARG A 61 5.90 -13.34 2.88
C ARG A 61 6.93 -13.36 1.75
N ARG A 62 7.96 -12.52 1.80
CA ARG A 62 9.02 -12.48 0.77
C ARG A 62 9.81 -13.78 0.74
N ALA A 63 10.17 -14.34 1.89
CA ALA A 63 10.88 -15.60 2.00
C ALA A 63 10.07 -16.75 1.38
N ARG A 64 8.78 -16.85 1.72
CA ARG A 64 7.85 -17.83 1.15
C ARG A 64 7.75 -17.71 -0.37
N LEU A 65 7.57 -16.50 -0.89
CA LEU A 65 7.48 -16.27 -2.34
C LEU A 65 8.79 -16.62 -3.06
N LYS A 66 9.94 -16.29 -2.46
CA LYS A 66 11.25 -16.64 -3.03
C LYS A 66 11.44 -18.16 -3.11
N ARG A 67 11.10 -18.90 -2.04
CA ARG A 67 11.15 -20.38 -2.02
C ARG A 67 10.22 -20.99 -3.06
N ALA A 68 9.06 -20.38 -3.30
CA ALA A 68 8.11 -20.81 -4.33
C ALA A 68 8.51 -20.38 -5.76
N ALA A 69 9.69 -19.79 -5.96
CA ALA A 69 10.12 -19.21 -7.24
C ALA A 69 9.09 -18.24 -7.84
N LEU A 70 8.43 -17.43 -7.00
CA LEU A 70 7.45 -16.42 -7.38
C LEU A 70 7.98 -15.00 -7.15
N CYS A 71 7.48 -14.06 -7.95
CA CYS A 71 7.76 -12.64 -7.84
C CYS A 71 7.41 -12.12 -6.43
N VAL A 72 8.38 -11.49 -5.75
CA VAL A 72 8.22 -11.05 -4.34
C VAL A 72 7.20 -9.92 -4.15
N GLU A 73 6.91 -9.16 -5.20
CA GLU A 73 5.93 -8.08 -5.17
C GLU A 73 4.51 -8.63 -5.37
N CYS A 74 4.22 -9.20 -6.54
CA CYS A 74 2.86 -9.63 -6.88
C CYS A 74 2.50 -11.04 -6.41
N GLY A 75 3.48 -11.94 -6.24
CA GLY A 75 3.27 -13.34 -5.86
C GLY A 75 2.52 -14.20 -6.87
N LYS A 76 2.37 -13.75 -8.13
CA LYS A 76 1.52 -14.41 -9.14
C LYS A 76 2.27 -15.11 -10.27
N ARG A 77 3.52 -14.73 -10.51
CA ARG A 77 4.31 -15.14 -11.68
C ARG A 77 5.74 -15.42 -11.26
N PRO A 78 6.47 -16.28 -11.98
CA PRO A 78 7.90 -16.43 -11.73
C PRO A 78 8.63 -15.09 -11.94
N PRO A 79 9.73 -14.86 -11.20
CA PRO A 79 10.58 -13.71 -11.44
C PRO A 79 11.33 -13.85 -12.78
N ASP A 80 11.77 -12.74 -13.35
CA ASP A 80 12.67 -12.77 -14.51
C ASP A 80 14.04 -13.33 -14.12
N LYS A 81 14.79 -13.88 -15.08
CA LYS A 81 16.19 -14.31 -14.89
C LYS A 81 16.97 -13.17 -14.22
N ASP A 82 17.68 -13.50 -13.14
CA ASP A 82 18.51 -12.59 -12.33
C ASP A 82 17.76 -11.50 -11.54
N ASN A 83 16.43 -11.62 -11.39
CA ASN A 83 15.62 -10.66 -10.66
C ASN A 83 14.75 -11.33 -9.58
N GLN A 84 14.24 -10.53 -8.64
CA GLN A 84 13.21 -10.98 -7.67
C GLN A 84 11.78 -10.60 -8.12
N HIS A 85 11.67 -9.83 -9.20
CA HIS A 85 10.42 -9.33 -9.75
C HIS A 85 10.12 -9.95 -11.11
N CYS A 86 8.84 -10.16 -11.42
CA CYS A 86 8.43 -10.51 -12.79
C CYS A 86 8.53 -9.30 -13.71
N ALA A 87 8.65 -9.52 -15.02
CA ALA A 87 8.72 -8.46 -16.05
C ALA A 87 7.70 -7.33 -15.86
N LYS A 88 6.43 -7.67 -15.54
CA LYS A 88 5.35 -6.69 -15.35
C LYS A 88 5.60 -5.77 -14.14
N CYS A 89 6.03 -6.34 -13.03
CA CYS A 89 6.38 -5.59 -11.82
C CYS A 89 7.63 -4.75 -12.03
N ARG A 90 8.66 -5.31 -12.65
CA ARG A 90 9.89 -4.60 -13.00
C ARG A 90 9.62 -3.37 -13.88
N ARG A 91 8.84 -3.52 -14.96
CA ARG A 91 8.45 -2.41 -15.84
C ARG A 91 7.71 -1.31 -15.08
N ARG A 92 6.80 -1.67 -14.16
CA ARG A 92 6.06 -0.71 -13.33
C ARG A 92 6.99 0.12 -12.45
N THR A 93 7.96 -0.53 -11.80
CA THR A 93 8.96 0.15 -10.97
C THR A 93 9.82 1.09 -11.80
N GLN A 94 10.23 0.68 -13.01
CA GLN A 94 10.98 1.54 -13.93
C GLN A 94 10.18 2.79 -14.34
N VAL A 95 8.89 2.64 -14.67
CA VAL A 95 8.02 3.79 -15.01
C VAL A 95 7.96 4.76 -13.83
N ARG A 96 7.63 4.28 -12.63
CA ARG A 96 7.57 5.12 -11.41
C ARG A 96 8.90 5.81 -11.10
N TYR A 97 10.02 5.13 -11.31
CA TYR A 97 11.35 5.71 -11.11
C TYR A 97 11.62 6.86 -12.09
N ARG A 98 11.28 6.68 -13.37
CA ARG A 98 11.40 7.72 -14.40
C ARG A 98 10.50 8.92 -14.09
N GLU A 99 9.26 8.69 -13.69
CA GLU A 99 8.32 9.75 -13.30
C GLU A 99 8.84 10.56 -12.12
N ARG A 100 9.34 9.89 -11.07
CA ARG A 100 9.93 10.56 -9.91
C ARG A 100 11.16 11.41 -10.26
N ARG A 101 12.07 10.89 -11.10
CA ARG A 101 13.22 11.67 -11.57
C ARG A 101 12.81 12.91 -12.35
N LYS A 102 11.76 12.82 -13.18
CA LYS A 102 11.23 13.98 -13.91
C LYS A 102 10.63 15.05 -12.98
N GLN A 103 10.05 14.64 -11.85
CA GLN A 103 9.51 15.56 -10.84
C GLN A 103 10.60 16.25 -10.02
N GLN A 104 11.76 15.61 -9.83
CA GLN A 104 12.87 16.15 -9.03
C GLN A 104 13.84 17.02 -9.82
N GLY A 105 13.82 16.98 -11.14
CA GLY A 105 14.67 17.78 -12.03
C GLY A 105 13.97 19.00 -12.64
N LYS A 106 12.82 19.38 -12.09
CA LYS A 106 12.10 20.63 -12.37
C LYS A 106 12.17 21.51 -11.14
#